data_AF-A0A8X6G8A7-F1
#
_entry.id   AF-A0A8X6G8A7-F1
#
_cell.length_a   1.000
_cell.length_b   1.000
_cell.length_c   1.000
_cell.angle_alpha   90.00
_cell.angle_beta   90.00
_cell.angle_gamma   90.00
#
_symmetry.space_group_name_H-M   'P 1'
#
loop_
_entity.id
_entity.type
_entity.pdbx_description
1 polymer ?
#
loop_
_entity_poly.entity_id
_entity_poly.type
_entity_poly.pdbx_seq_one_letter_code
_entity_poly.pdbx_strand_id
1 'polypeptide(L)'
;MSRYISSNEAIWRILSFSIHERESFVQHLAVHLENGQRVLFHRRNFSPKSTREPPKTTLTAFFTLCQKPDVFGQFAKTLLYTDVPRYFTWNNSGKKWDPRKQGDVYPSITGIFKPKVLGRLYTVHPKQCECFFFRLLLVNVPVPTSFKFLRTINGQVFNTYQDTCKELQLLEGDNIIGT
;
A
#
# COMPACT_ATOMS: atom_id res chain seq x y z
N MET A 1 3.16 33.21 8.11
CA MET A 1 2.76 32.92 6.71
C MET A 1 1.24 32.84 6.68
N SER A 2 0.57 33.93 6.26
CA SER A 2 -0.90 33.99 6.25
C SER A 2 -1.43 33.35 4.97
N ARG A 3 -2.44 32.46 5.08
CA ARG A 3 -3.14 31.90 3.92
C ARG A 3 -4.32 32.82 3.58
N TYR A 4 -4.33 33.35 2.36
CA TYR A 4 -5.49 34.04 1.80
C TYR A 4 -6.63 33.04 1.57
N ILE A 5 -7.84 33.39 2.01
CA ILE A 5 -9.07 32.62 1.80
C ILE A 5 -9.99 33.48 0.93
N SER A 6 -10.63 32.89 -0.08
CA SER A 6 -11.54 33.63 -0.99
C SER A 6 -12.81 34.09 -0.27
N SER A 7 -13.42 35.19 -0.72
CA SER A 7 -14.68 35.71 -0.14
C SER A 7 -15.79 34.67 -0.11
N ASN A 8 -15.88 33.82 -1.14
CA ASN A 8 -16.86 32.74 -1.19
C ASN A 8 -16.57 31.68 -0.11
N GLU A 9 -15.33 31.23 0.06
CA GLU A 9 -14.98 30.28 1.12
C GLU A 9 -15.21 30.86 2.53
N ALA A 10 -15.00 32.17 2.72
CA ALA A 10 -15.26 32.84 4.00
C ALA A 10 -16.76 32.87 4.35
N ILE A 11 -17.64 33.23 3.40
CA ILE A 11 -19.10 33.26 3.60
C ILE A 11 -19.62 31.86 3.91
N TRP A 12 -19.14 30.84 3.20
CA TRP A 12 -19.51 29.45 3.45
C TRP A 12 -19.09 28.96 4.85
N ARG A 13 -17.96 29.45 5.38
CA ARG A 13 -17.54 29.19 6.77
C ARG A 13 -18.43 29.90 7.78
N ILE A 14 -18.77 31.18 7.54
CA ILE A 14 -19.61 31.99 8.44
C ILE A 14 -21.01 31.38 8.57
N LEU A 15 -21.56 30.87 7.47
CA LEU A 15 -22.90 30.29 7.43
C LEU A 15 -22.92 28.79 7.77
N SER A 16 -21.79 28.22 8.22
CA SER A 16 -21.63 26.80 8.59
C SER A 16 -22.07 25.81 7.51
N PHE A 17 -22.03 26.21 6.23
CA PHE A 17 -22.31 25.28 5.15
C PHE A 17 -21.16 24.27 5.00
N SER A 18 -21.47 23.01 4.70
CA SER A 18 -20.47 21.99 4.40
C SER A 18 -19.71 22.38 3.14
N ILE A 19 -18.54 22.98 3.31
CA ILE A 19 -17.76 23.53 2.20
C ILE A 19 -17.12 22.40 1.40
N HIS A 20 -16.54 21.42 2.10
CA HIS A 20 -16.03 20.16 1.56
C HIS A 20 -15.90 19.15 2.72
N GLU A 21 -16.36 17.91 2.55
CA GLU A 21 -15.88 16.78 3.37
C GLU A 21 -14.42 16.53 3.01
N ARG A 22 -13.48 17.16 3.74
CA ARG A 22 -12.05 16.87 3.64
C ARG A 22 -11.65 15.88 4.72
N GLU A 23 -12.03 14.63 4.53
CA GLU A 23 -11.37 13.51 5.18
C GLU A 23 -10.71 12.66 4.10
N SER A 24 -9.45 12.94 3.82
CA SER A 24 -8.59 11.93 3.19
C SER A 24 -7.27 11.93 3.93
N PHE A 25 -7.23 11.17 5.02
CA PHE A 25 -5.94 10.76 5.56
C PHE A 25 -5.22 9.97 4.45
N VAL A 26 -4.06 10.44 4.01
CA VAL A 26 -3.27 9.77 2.97
C VAL A 26 -2.17 8.99 3.66
N GLN A 27 -2.26 7.66 3.62
CA GLN A 27 -1.18 6.80 4.10
C GLN A 27 -0.25 6.47 2.93
N HIS A 28 1.02 6.85 3.06
CA HIS A 28 2.05 6.47 2.11
C HIS A 28 2.45 5.02 2.33
N LEU A 29 2.40 4.24 1.25
CA LEU A 29 2.73 2.82 1.22
C LEU A 29 4.07 2.61 0.53
N ALA A 30 5.01 1.98 1.24
CA ALA A 30 6.31 1.60 0.70
C ALA A 30 6.17 0.59 -0.45
N VAL A 31 7.01 0.74 -1.47
CA VAL A 31 7.16 -0.18 -2.59
C VAL A 31 8.66 -0.37 -2.80
N HIS A 32 9.12 -1.61 -2.75
CA HIS A 32 10.51 -1.99 -2.97
C HIS A 32 10.58 -3.48 -3.29
N LEU A 33 11.67 -3.90 -3.93
CA LEU A 33 11.98 -5.31 -4.16
C LEU A 33 12.48 -5.98 -2.87
N GLU A 34 12.67 -7.30 -2.92
CA GLU A 34 13.27 -8.06 -1.81
C GLU A 34 14.65 -7.48 -1.47
N ASN A 35 14.90 -7.21 -0.18
CA ASN A 35 16.09 -6.54 0.34
C ASN A 35 16.37 -5.13 -0.22
N GLY A 36 15.49 -4.56 -1.05
CA GLY A 36 15.58 -3.20 -1.59
C GLY A 36 15.07 -2.10 -0.65
N GLN A 37 15.01 -2.36 0.66
CA GLN A 37 14.48 -1.41 1.63
C GLN A 37 15.39 -0.20 1.77
N ARG A 38 14.81 1.01 1.78
CA ARG A 38 15.57 2.24 1.97
C ARG A 38 16.01 2.38 3.43
N VAL A 39 17.32 2.32 3.67
CA VAL A 39 17.93 2.59 4.98
C VAL A 39 18.57 3.97 4.96
N LEU A 40 18.12 4.87 5.84
CA LEU A 40 18.70 6.20 6.01
C LEU A 40 19.77 6.16 7.10
N PHE A 41 21.04 6.15 6.69
CA PHE A 41 22.14 6.25 7.62
C PHE A 41 22.28 7.67 8.14
N HIS A 42 22.18 7.83 9.46
CA HIS A 42 22.56 9.04 10.16
C HIS A 42 23.80 8.74 10.99
N ARG A 43 24.70 9.72 11.17
CA ARG A 43 25.96 9.56 11.93
C ARG A 43 25.76 9.00 13.35
N ARG A 44 24.57 9.17 13.94
CA ARG A 44 24.18 8.62 15.26
C ARG A 44 23.50 7.24 15.21
N ASN A 45 22.96 6.84 14.06
CA ASN A 45 22.17 5.61 13.89
C ASN A 45 22.89 4.54 13.05
N PHE A 46 24.15 4.79 12.66
CA PHE A 46 24.97 3.81 11.96
C PHE A 46 25.26 2.65 12.91
N SER A 47 24.55 1.54 12.72
CA SER A 47 24.83 0.29 13.41
C SER A 47 24.96 -0.81 12.37
N PRO A 48 25.92 -1.75 12.50
CA PRO A 48 26.03 -2.88 11.59
C PRO A 48 24.78 -3.78 11.59
N LYS A 49 23.93 -3.67 12.62
CA LYS A 49 22.60 -4.31 12.70
C LYS A 49 21.64 -3.79 11.62
N SER A 50 21.68 -2.50 11.30
CA SER A 50 20.79 -1.89 10.27
C SER A 50 21.04 -2.41 8.85
N THR A 51 22.21 -2.98 8.60
CA THR A 51 22.56 -3.62 7.32
C THR A 51 22.15 -5.09 7.29
N ARG A 52 22.14 -5.77 8.45
CA ARG A 52 21.78 -7.20 8.57
C ARG A 52 20.28 -7.42 8.64
N GLU A 53 19.57 -6.55 9.34
CA GLU A 53 18.12 -6.61 9.52
C GLU A 53 17.52 -5.30 9.05
N PRO A 54 16.99 -5.27 7.81
CA PRO A 54 16.49 -4.04 7.25
C PRO A 54 15.13 -3.71 7.90
N PRO A 55 14.78 -2.43 8.04
CA PRO A 55 13.66 -1.99 8.87
C PRO A 55 12.32 -2.45 8.31
N LYS A 56 11.44 -2.93 9.19
CA LYS A 56 10.06 -3.30 8.83
C LYS A 56 9.35 -2.12 8.15
N THR A 57 9.00 -2.31 6.88
CA THR A 57 8.24 -1.37 6.06
C THR A 57 6.75 -1.72 6.09
N THR A 58 5.90 -0.79 5.63
CA THR A 58 4.45 -1.02 5.48
C THR A 58 4.15 -2.24 4.60
N LEU A 59 4.99 -2.52 3.60
CA LEU A 59 4.87 -3.65 2.69
C LEU A 59 5.19 -4.97 3.38
N THR A 60 6.36 -5.06 4.04
CA THR A 60 6.72 -6.28 4.77
C THR A 60 5.76 -6.57 5.93
N ALA A 61 5.29 -5.52 6.60
CA ALA A 61 4.27 -5.67 7.63
C ALA A 61 2.91 -6.12 7.06
N PHE A 62 2.59 -5.73 5.82
CA PHE A 62 1.39 -6.23 5.15
C PHE A 62 1.50 -7.73 4.87
N PHE A 63 2.65 -8.21 4.41
CA PHE A 63 2.89 -9.64 4.24
C PHE A 63 2.69 -10.40 5.55
N THR A 64 3.25 -9.89 6.65
CA THR A 64 3.04 -10.49 7.97
C THR A 64 1.59 -10.43 8.44
N LEU A 65 0.82 -9.40 8.04
CA LEU A 65 -0.60 -9.27 8.36
C LEU A 65 -1.41 -10.36 7.64
N CYS A 66 -1.16 -10.55 6.34
CA CYS A 66 -1.80 -11.59 5.54
C CYS A 66 -1.45 -13.01 6.01
N GLN A 67 -0.32 -13.23 6.67
CA GLN A 67 0.08 -14.54 7.19
C GLN A 67 -0.61 -14.92 8.51
N LYS A 68 -1.26 -13.98 9.20
CA LYS A 68 -1.92 -14.29 10.47
C LYS A 68 -3.12 -15.22 10.26
N PRO A 69 -3.34 -16.21 11.15
CA PRO A 69 -4.47 -17.12 11.06
C PRO A 69 -5.80 -16.48 11.49
N ASP A 70 -5.72 -15.35 12.21
CA ASP A 70 -6.87 -14.62 12.76
C ASP A 70 -7.83 -14.11 11.67
N VAL A 71 -9.07 -13.79 12.06
CA VAL A 71 -10.09 -13.20 11.19
C VAL A 71 -9.56 -11.96 10.45
N PHE A 72 -8.75 -11.13 11.13
CA PHE A 72 -8.13 -9.96 10.52
C PHE A 72 -7.10 -10.30 9.45
N GLY A 73 -6.35 -11.40 9.63
CA GLY A 73 -5.39 -11.88 8.63
C GLY A 73 -6.11 -12.42 7.40
N GLN A 74 -7.17 -13.22 7.61
CA GLN A 74 -8.02 -13.71 6.53
C GLN A 74 -8.67 -12.57 5.74
N PHE A 75 -9.12 -11.53 6.42
CA PHE A 75 -9.62 -10.32 5.76
C PHE A 75 -8.53 -9.56 5.02
N ALA A 76 -7.35 -9.40 5.61
CA ALA A 76 -6.23 -8.73 4.93
C ALA A 76 -5.84 -9.42 3.62
N LYS A 77 -6.04 -10.74 3.50
CA LYS A 77 -5.83 -11.47 2.25
C LYS A 77 -6.79 -11.02 1.15
N THR A 78 -8.04 -10.65 1.48
CA THR A 78 -9.02 -10.21 0.47
C THR A 78 -8.79 -8.78 -0.02
N LEU A 79 -7.88 -8.04 0.62
CA LEU A 79 -7.60 -6.65 0.29
C LEU A 79 -6.43 -6.51 -0.70
N LEU A 80 -6.55 -5.53 -1.58
CA LEU A 80 -5.42 -4.99 -2.34
C LEU A 80 -4.53 -4.16 -1.41
N TYR A 81 -3.23 -4.09 -1.71
CA TYR A 81 -2.30 -3.36 -0.86
C TYR A 81 -2.67 -1.87 -0.73
N THR A 82 -3.22 -1.26 -1.79
CA THR A 82 -3.75 0.11 -1.83
C THR A 82 -4.95 0.33 -0.90
N ASP A 83 -5.72 -0.72 -0.62
CA ASP A 83 -6.92 -0.66 0.22
C ASP A 83 -6.64 -0.93 1.69
N VAL A 84 -5.47 -1.47 2.05
CA VAL A 84 -5.09 -1.76 3.44
C VAL A 84 -5.29 -0.56 4.37
N PRO A 85 -4.89 0.68 4.01
CA PRO A 85 -5.08 1.84 4.88
C PRO A 85 -6.54 2.21 5.19
N ARG A 86 -7.49 1.72 4.38
CA ARG A 86 -8.93 1.91 4.62
C ARG A 86 -9.38 1.17 5.88
N TYR A 87 -8.80 0.01 6.16
CA TYR A 87 -9.25 -0.89 7.23
C TYR A 87 -8.22 -1.04 8.36
N PHE A 88 -6.95 -0.74 8.09
CA PHE A 88 -5.85 -0.86 9.03
C PHE A 88 -5.11 0.47 9.17
N THR A 89 -4.58 0.73 10.36
CA THR A 89 -3.76 1.91 10.65
C THR A 89 -2.31 1.49 10.87
N TRP A 90 -1.38 2.26 10.31
CA TRP A 90 0.04 2.01 10.48
C TRP A 90 0.51 2.47 11.85
N ASN A 91 0.96 1.53 12.68
CA ASN A 91 1.57 1.82 13.97
C ASN A 91 3.08 1.99 13.80
N ASN A 92 3.55 3.23 13.85
CA ASN A 92 4.96 3.55 13.58
C ASN A 92 5.89 3.05 14.69
N SER A 93 5.40 2.94 15.93
CA SER A 93 6.17 2.45 17.09
C SER A 93 6.33 0.93 17.04
N GLY A 94 5.26 0.20 16.73
CA GLY A 94 5.26 -1.26 16.62
C GLY A 94 5.65 -1.80 15.24
N LYS A 95 5.78 -0.92 14.22
CA LYS A 95 5.98 -1.27 12.80
C LYS A 95 5.03 -2.36 12.32
N LYS A 96 3.74 -2.18 12.61
CA LYS A 96 2.68 -3.16 12.32
C LYS A 96 1.40 -2.46 11.88
N TRP A 97 0.54 -3.24 11.24
CA TRP A 97 -0.83 -2.85 10.93
C TRP A 97 -1.75 -3.26 12.07
N ASP A 98 -2.44 -2.29 12.65
CA ASP A 98 -3.46 -2.51 13.66
C ASP A 98 -4.86 -2.27 13.05
N PRO A 99 -5.88 -3.07 13.39
CA PRO A 99 -7.25 -2.84 12.92
C PRO A 99 -7.70 -1.42 13.28
N ARG A 100 -8.34 -0.75 12.34
CA ARG A 100 -8.81 0.60 12.54
C ARG A 100 -10.04 0.61 13.45
N LYS A 101 -10.05 1.51 14.44
CA LYS A 101 -11.09 1.63 15.49
C LYS A 101 -12.05 2.82 15.29
N GLN A 102 -11.91 3.58 14.20
CA GLN A 102 -12.67 4.81 13.92
C GLN A 102 -13.19 4.79 12.48
N GLY A 103 -14.43 5.24 12.26
CA GLY A 103 -15.12 5.27 10.98
C GLY A 103 -16.48 4.56 11.04
N ASP A 104 -17.05 4.22 9.87
CA ASP A 104 -18.28 3.43 9.79
C ASP A 104 -17.99 1.95 10.05
N VAL A 105 -18.88 1.23 10.74
CA VAL A 105 -18.71 -0.21 10.98
C VAL A 105 -18.71 -0.96 9.65
N TYR A 106 -17.70 -1.79 9.42
CA TYR A 106 -17.71 -2.68 8.25
C TYR A 106 -18.64 -3.87 8.51
N PRO A 107 -19.71 -4.05 7.72
CA PRO A 107 -20.81 -4.97 8.07
C PRO A 107 -20.40 -6.44 8.17
N SER A 108 -19.31 -6.86 7.51
CA SER A 108 -18.90 -8.26 7.49
C SER A 108 -17.94 -8.66 8.61
N ILE A 109 -17.31 -7.71 9.33
CA ILE A 109 -16.29 -8.02 10.36
C ILE A 109 -16.42 -7.09 11.56
N THR A 110 -16.72 -7.68 12.72
CA THR A 110 -16.75 -7.00 14.01
C THR A 110 -15.37 -6.46 14.38
N GLY A 111 -15.30 -5.17 14.71
CA GLY A 111 -14.07 -4.50 15.15
C GLY A 111 -13.23 -3.85 14.05
N ILE A 112 -13.71 -3.84 12.80
CA ILE A 112 -13.13 -3.03 11.71
C ILE A 112 -14.06 -1.88 11.38
N PHE A 113 -13.48 -0.68 11.27
CA PHE A 113 -14.17 0.52 10.84
C PHE A 113 -13.56 1.04 9.52
N LYS A 114 -14.41 1.55 8.63
CA LYS A 114 -14.08 2.00 7.27
C LYS A 114 -14.39 3.50 7.10
N PRO A 115 -13.44 4.40 7.40
CA PRO A 115 -13.53 5.80 6.99
C PRO A 115 -13.15 5.99 5.51
N LYS A 116 -13.40 7.19 4.95
CA LYS A 116 -12.91 7.60 3.63
C LYS A 116 -11.38 7.83 3.65
N VAL A 117 -10.59 6.75 3.63
CA VAL A 117 -9.12 6.80 3.59
C VAL A 117 -8.60 6.27 2.26
N LEU A 118 -7.55 6.89 1.72
CA LEU A 118 -6.93 6.47 0.46
C LEU A 118 -5.46 6.11 0.70
N GLY A 119 -5.09 4.87 0.36
CA GLY A 119 -3.69 4.47 0.29
C GLY A 119 -3.04 5.02 -0.97
N ARG A 120 -1.88 5.67 -0.83
CA ARG A 120 -1.07 6.12 -1.99
C ARG A 120 0.25 5.36 -2.00
N LEU A 121 0.46 4.60 -3.07
CA LEU A 121 1.76 4.00 -3.37
C LEU A 121 2.71 5.08 -3.89
N TYR A 122 3.98 4.99 -3.52
CA TYR A 122 5.00 5.86 -4.09
C TYR A 122 5.05 5.74 -5.62
N THR A 123 5.29 6.86 -6.29
CA THR A 123 5.58 6.89 -7.72
C THR A 123 6.90 6.17 -7.96
N VAL A 124 6.87 5.11 -8.74
CA VAL A 124 8.06 4.39 -9.19
C VAL A 124 8.40 4.90 -10.59
N HIS A 125 9.65 5.29 -10.80
CA HIS A 125 10.10 5.76 -12.12
C HIS A 125 10.15 4.58 -13.11
N PRO A 126 9.66 4.72 -14.36
CA PRO A 126 9.63 3.62 -15.34
C PRO A 126 10.98 2.93 -15.61
N LYS A 127 12.10 3.67 -15.52
CA LYS A 127 13.47 3.12 -15.57
C LYS A 127 13.77 2.04 -14.52
N GLN A 128 13.00 1.98 -13.43
CA GLN A 128 13.06 0.88 -12.46
C GLN A 128 12.06 -0.21 -12.87
N CYS A 129 12.32 -0.87 -14.00
CA CYS A 129 11.38 -1.78 -14.67
C CYS A 129 10.73 -2.78 -13.70
N GLU A 130 11.55 -3.55 -12.96
CA GLU A 130 11.04 -4.54 -12.02
C GLU A 130 10.20 -3.96 -10.88
N CYS A 131 10.57 -2.79 -10.37
CA CYS A 131 9.82 -2.12 -9.30
C CYS A 131 8.48 -1.57 -9.82
N PHE A 132 8.43 -1.15 -11.08
CA PHE A 132 7.20 -0.74 -11.75
C PHE A 132 6.22 -1.92 -11.90
N PHE A 133 6.68 -3.06 -12.40
CA PHE A 133 5.84 -4.27 -12.52
C PHE A 133 5.43 -4.80 -11.14
N PHE A 134 6.34 -4.76 -10.16
CA PHE A 134 6.02 -5.09 -8.78
C PHE A 134 4.90 -4.20 -8.20
N ARG A 135 4.96 -2.89 -8.45
CA ARG A 135 3.89 -1.96 -8.07
C ARG A 135 2.58 -2.32 -8.76
N LEU A 136 2.60 -2.68 -10.04
CA LEU A 136 1.42 -3.07 -10.79
C LEU A 136 0.76 -4.32 -10.19
N LEU A 137 1.56 -5.32 -9.81
CA LEU A 137 1.07 -6.51 -9.11
C LEU A 137 0.42 -6.16 -7.76
N LEU A 138 1.03 -5.29 -6.95
CA LEU A 138 0.45 -4.88 -5.67
C LEU A 138 -0.88 -4.14 -5.79
N VAL A 139 -1.19 -3.57 -6.96
CA VAL A 139 -2.45 -2.87 -7.24
C VAL A 139 -3.52 -3.84 -7.75
N ASN A 140 -3.15 -4.93 -8.41
CA ASN A 140 -4.09 -5.82 -9.11
C ASN A 140 -4.26 -7.20 -8.44
N VAL A 141 -3.28 -7.63 -7.65
CA VAL A 141 -3.25 -8.97 -7.07
C VAL A 141 -3.55 -8.88 -5.57
N PRO A 142 -4.67 -9.47 -5.09
CA PRO A 142 -4.91 -9.62 -3.66
C PRO A 142 -3.97 -10.69 -3.08
N VAL A 143 -3.80 -10.72 -1.75
CA VAL A 143 -3.05 -11.77 -1.03
C VAL A 143 -1.52 -11.83 -1.26
N PRO A 144 -0.75 -10.73 -1.37
CA PRO A 144 0.70 -10.88 -1.46
C PRO A 144 1.25 -11.33 -0.10
N THR A 145 1.44 -12.64 0.08
CA THR A 145 1.98 -13.20 1.33
C THR A 145 3.49 -13.17 1.37
N SER A 146 4.14 -13.00 0.22
CA SER A 146 5.59 -12.88 0.07
C SER A 146 5.96 -12.31 -1.31
N PHE A 147 7.22 -11.90 -1.48
CA PHE A 147 7.78 -11.56 -2.78
C PHE A 147 7.69 -12.73 -3.78
N LYS A 148 7.97 -13.96 -3.30
CA LYS A 148 7.85 -15.18 -4.10
C LYS A 148 6.41 -15.47 -4.52
N PHE A 149 5.44 -15.23 -3.64
CA PHE A 149 4.02 -15.39 -3.97
C PHE A 149 3.63 -14.49 -5.14
N LEU A 150 4.08 -13.23 -5.12
CA LEU A 150 3.86 -12.28 -6.22
C LEU A 150 4.59 -12.65 -7.51
N ARG A 151 5.45 -13.67 -7.52
CA ARG A 151 6.07 -14.22 -8.74
C ARG A 151 5.50 -15.59 -9.11
N THR A 152 4.53 -16.10 -8.34
CA THR A 152 3.95 -17.42 -8.56
C THR A 152 2.58 -17.29 -9.18
N ILE A 153 2.38 -17.87 -10.37
CA ILE A 153 1.05 -18.02 -10.98
C ILE A 153 0.86 -19.49 -11.28
N ASN A 154 -0.30 -20.05 -10.90
CA ASN A 154 -0.65 -21.46 -11.14
C ASN A 154 0.45 -22.46 -10.68
N GLY A 155 1.19 -22.13 -9.62
CA GLY A 155 2.26 -22.96 -9.08
C GLY A 155 3.63 -22.79 -9.75
N GLN A 156 3.72 -22.05 -10.87
CA GLN A 156 4.98 -21.73 -11.54
C GLN A 156 5.57 -20.42 -11.02
N VAL A 157 6.84 -20.45 -10.63
CA VAL A 157 7.59 -19.26 -10.21
C VAL A 157 8.28 -18.63 -11.41
N PHE A 158 7.94 -17.39 -11.73
CA PHE A 158 8.54 -16.61 -12.82
C PHE A 158 9.84 -15.94 -12.36
N ASN A 159 10.76 -15.66 -13.28
CA ASN A 159 12.05 -15.03 -12.97
C ASN A 159 11.94 -13.54 -12.65
N THR A 160 11.04 -12.84 -13.35
CA THR A 160 10.82 -11.40 -13.22
C THR A 160 9.37 -11.10 -12.87
N TYR A 161 9.12 -9.94 -12.24
CA TYR A 161 7.76 -9.46 -12.03
C TYR A 161 7.10 -9.05 -13.34
N GLN A 162 7.88 -8.65 -14.35
CA GLN A 162 7.39 -8.38 -15.69
C GLN A 162 6.70 -9.60 -16.30
N ASP A 163 7.36 -10.77 -16.25
CA ASP A 163 6.80 -12.00 -16.82
C ASP A 163 5.53 -12.44 -16.08
N THR A 164 5.50 -12.22 -14.76
CA THR A 164 4.28 -12.42 -13.98
C THR A 164 3.14 -11.50 -14.46
N CYS A 165 3.42 -10.22 -14.70
CA CYS A 165 2.41 -9.29 -15.23
C CYS A 165 1.92 -9.69 -16.62
N LYS A 166 2.79 -10.20 -17.49
CA LYS A 166 2.43 -10.70 -18.83
C LYS A 166 1.48 -11.89 -18.74
N GLU A 167 1.83 -12.86 -17.89
CA GLU A 167 1.02 -14.06 -17.68
C GLU A 167 -0.36 -13.71 -17.08
N LEU A 168 -0.43 -12.72 -16.18
CA LEU A 168 -1.69 -12.17 -15.66
C LEU A 168 -2.43 -11.26 -16.65
N GLN A 169 -1.91 -11.05 -17.86
CA GLN A 169 -2.47 -10.17 -18.88
C GLN A 169 -2.69 -8.72 -18.38
N LEU A 170 -1.84 -8.26 -17.46
CA LEU A 170 -1.88 -6.90 -16.92
C LEU A 170 -1.19 -5.87 -17.82
N LEU A 171 -0.50 -6.34 -18.86
CA LEU A 171 0.16 -5.52 -19.86
C LEU A 171 -0.63 -5.65 -21.16
N GLU A 172 -1.00 -4.52 -21.76
CA GLU A 172 -1.46 -4.51 -23.14
C GLU A 172 -0.31 -5.05 -24.00
N GLY A 173 -0.55 -6.16 -24.68
CA GLY A 173 0.42 -6.69 -25.63
C GLY A 173 0.46 -5.78 -26.84
N ASP A 174 1.67 -5.41 -27.28
CA ASP A 174 1.91 -4.96 -28.65
C ASP A 174 1.73 -6.16 -29.59
N ASN A 175 0.52 -6.73 -29.64
CA ASN A 175 0.09 -7.53 -30.78
C ASN A 175 -0.19 -6.54 -31.90
N ILE A 176 0.89 -6.08 -32.55
CA ILE A 176 0.81 -5.67 -33.93
C ILE A 176 0.27 -6.90 -34.65
N ILE A 177 -1.03 -6.88 -34.95
CA ILE A 177 -1.67 -7.82 -35.85
C ILE A 177 -1.08 -7.51 -37.24
N GLY A 178 0.08 -8.09 -37.51
CA GLY A 178 0.69 -8.16 -38.82
C GLY A 178 0.28 -9.47 -39.46
N THR A 179 -0.32 -9.34 -40.63
CA THR A 179 -0.72 -10.34 -41.64
C THR A 179 -1.91 -11.24 -41.31
#